data_AF-A0A1I4KPT5-F1
#
_entry.id   AF-A0A1I4KPT5-F1
#
_cell.length_a   1.000
_cell.length_b   1.000
_cell.length_c   1.000
_cell.angle_alpha   90.00
_cell.angle_beta   90.00
_cell.angle_gamma   90.00
#
_symmetry.space_group_name_H-M   'P 1'
#
loop_
_entity.id
_entity.type
_entity.pdbx_description
1 polymer ?
#
loop_
_entity_poly.entity_id
_entity_poly.type
_entity_poly.pdbx_seq_one_letter_code
_entity_poly.pdbx_strand_id
1 'polypeptide(L)' 'MNRYIYSYRIVSTGEQSRYGVAAGSQEDADTRIREAIADIEFTETEDVQGIALDRVISEEDNYYECEGCT' A
#
# COMPACT_ATOMS: atom_id res chain seq x y z
N MET A 1 8.22 -12.74 0.75
CA MET A 1 8.23 -11.27 0.71
C MET A 1 6.80 -10.79 0.88
N ASN A 2 6.51 -10.14 2.00
CA ASN A 2 5.13 -9.80 2.34
C ASN A 2 4.68 -8.56 1.58
N ARG A 3 3.39 -8.49 1.24
CA ARG A 3 2.78 -7.29 0.67
C ARG A 3 2.05 -6.52 1.77
N TYR A 4 2.54 -5.32 2.06
CA TYR A 4 2.00 -4.42 3.08
C TYR A 4 1.08 -3.42 2.40
N ILE A 5 -0.21 -3.43 2.75
CA ILE A 5 -1.23 -2.56 2.18
C ILE A 5 -1.49 -1.42 3.14
N TYR A 6 -1.43 -0.19 2.62
CA TYR A 6 -1.66 1.03 3.37
C TYR A 6 -2.86 1.79 2.82
N SER A 7 -3.67 2.35 3.69
CA SER A 7 -4.61 3.41 3.35
C SER A 7 -3.92 4.77 3.42
N TYR A 8 -4.27 5.68 2.52
CA TYR A 8 -3.75 7.05 2.51
C TYR A 8 -4.79 8.04 2.00
N ARG A 9 -4.49 9.32 2.16
CA ARG A 9 -5.26 10.44 1.63
C ARG A 9 -4.35 11.41 0.89
N ILE A 10 -4.80 11.86 -0.27
CA ILE A 10 -4.19 12.94 -1.05
C ILE A 10 -4.89 14.25 -0.65
N VAL A 11 -4.14 15.20 -0.08
CA VAL A 11 -4.71 16.41 0.50
C VAL A 11 -5.27 17.33 -0.58
N SER A 12 -4.57 17.48 -1.70
CA SER A 12 -4.96 18.39 -2.79
C SER A 12 -6.25 17.96 -3.49
N THR A 13 -6.49 16.67 -3.65
CA THR A 13 -7.70 16.13 -4.30
C THR A 13 -8.78 15.73 -3.29
N GLY A 14 -8.40 15.51 -2.03
CA GLY A 14 -9.26 14.95 -1.00
C GLY A 14 -9.51 13.44 -1.16
N GLU A 15 -8.89 12.79 -2.15
CA GLU A 15 -9.08 11.38 -2.46
C GLU A 15 -8.48 10.48 -1.38
N GLN A 16 -9.16 9.37 -1.11
CA GLN A 16 -8.69 8.31 -0.22
C GLN A 16 -8.55 7.03 -1.02
N SER A 17 -7.40 6.38 -0.89
CA SER A 17 -7.10 5.18 -1.65
C SER A 17 -6.22 4.23 -0.85
N ARG A 18 -5.89 3.08 -1.45
CA ARG A 18 -5.04 2.05 -0.85
C ARG A 18 -3.94 1.65 -1.80
N TYR A 19 -2.73 1.51 -1.28
CA TYR A 19 -1.57 1.09 -2.06
C TYR A 19 -0.78 0.01 -1.33
N GLY A 20 -0.24 -0.94 -2.09
CA GLY A 20 0.43 -2.11 -1.56
C GLY A 20 1.87 -2.22 -2.03
N VAL A 21 2.81 -2.29 -1.09
CA VAL A 21 4.25 -2.44 -1.36
C VAL A 21 4.77 -3.79 -0.88
N ALA A 22 5.61 -4.44 -1.70
CA ALA A 22 6.24 -5.71 -1.34
C ALA A 22 7.55 -5.47 -0.59
N ALA A 23 7.66 -5.92 0.66
CA ALA A 23 8.80 -5.68 1.55
C ALA A 23 9.22 -6.91 2.35
N GLY A 24 10.47 -6.90 2.82
CA GLY A 24 10.98 -7.93 3.74
C GLY A 24 10.39 -7.79 5.15
N SER A 25 10.11 -6.55 5.56
CA SER A 25 9.61 -6.19 6.89
C SER A 25 8.67 -4.99 6.79
N GLN A 26 7.81 -4.78 7.80
CA GLN A 26 6.95 -3.61 7.84
C GLN A 26 7.76 -2.31 7.90
N GLU A 27 8.87 -2.27 8.66
CA GLU A 27 9.74 -1.10 8.78
C GLU A 27 10.30 -0.63 7.42
N ASP A 28 10.66 -1.59 6.56
CA ASP A 28 11.13 -1.33 5.20
C ASP A 28 9.99 -0.83 4.29
N ALA A 29 8.77 -1.32 4.50
CA ALA A 29 7.59 -0.80 3.81
C ALA A 29 7.26 0.64 4.26
N ASP A 30 7.24 0.89 5.57
CA ASP A 30 6.94 2.18 6.20
C ASP A 30 7.90 3.28 5.73
N THR A 31 9.18 2.94 5.52
CA THR A 31 10.21 3.90 5.09
C THR A 31 9.97 4.43 3.67
N ARG A 32 9.44 3.59 2.77
CA ARG A 32 9.30 3.95 1.33
C ARG A 32 7.86 4.16 0.86
N ILE A 33 6.86 3.81 1.67
CA ILE A 33 5.46 3.84 1.25
C ILE A 33 5.02 5.24 0.82
N ARG A 34 5.46 6.29 1.52
CA ARG A 34 5.10 7.67 1.19
C ARG A 34 5.62 8.08 -0.17
N GLU A 35 6.88 7.79 -0.47
CA GLU A 35 7.48 8.10 -1.78
C GLU A 35 6.82 7.28 -2.89
N ALA A 36 6.53 6.01 -2.64
CA ALA A 36 5.85 5.15 -3.62
C ALA A 36 4.43 5.61 -3.93
N ILE A 37 3.69 6.10 -2.92
CA ILE A 37 2.35 6.69 -3.13
C ILE A 37 2.46 8.00 -3.91
N ALA A 38 3.41 8.87 -3.56
CA ALA A 38 3.59 10.14 -4.26
C ALA A 38 3.90 9.94 -5.76
N ASP A 39 4.76 8.96 -6.08
CA ASP A 39 5.12 8.60 -7.45
C ASP A 39 3.91 8.08 -8.25
N ILE A 40 3.15 7.12 -7.70
CA ILE A 40 2.02 6.51 -8.42
C ILE A 40 0.82 7.47 -8.59
N GLU A 41 0.61 8.35 -7.60
CA GLU A 41 -0.47 9.34 -7.61
C GLU A 41 -0.06 10.65 -8.33
N PHE A 42 1.16 10.73 -8.85
CA PHE A 42 1.72 11.92 -9.50
C PHE A 42 1.58 13.18 -8.64
N THR A 43 1.86 13.06 -7.34
CA THR A 43 1.76 14.14 -6.37
C THR A 43 3.06 14.32 -5.58
N GLU A 44 3.12 15.35 -4.74
CA GLU A 44 4.23 15.58 -3.83
C GLU A 44 4.07 14.76 -2.55
N THR A 45 5.19 14.34 -1.95
CA THR A 45 5.17 13.53 -0.71
C THR A 45 4.50 14.23 0.48
N GLU A 46 4.51 15.57 0.47
CA GLU A 46 3.83 16.42 1.46
C GLU A 46 2.30 16.37 1.34
N ASP A 47 1.79 16.09 0.14
CA ASP A 47 0.36 15.96 -0.14
C ASP A 47 -0.19 14.59 0.30
N VAL A 48 0.69 13.62 0.55
CA VAL A 48 0.34 12.27 1.02
C VAL A 48 0.27 12.23 2.55
N GLN A 49 -0.96 12.14 3.09
CA GLN A 49 -1.22 12.11 4.52
C GLN A 49 -2.10 10.95 4.95
N GLY A 50 -2.22 10.74 6.26
CA GLY A 50 -3.07 9.69 6.84
C GLY A 50 -2.65 8.28 6.47
N ILE A 51 -1.36 8.07 6.19
CA ILE A 51 -0.81 6.75 5.86
C ILE A 51 -0.96 5.84 7.09
N ALA A 52 -1.70 4.76 6.94
CA ALA A 52 -1.90 3.75 7.97
C ALA A 52 -1.90 2.35 7.34
N LEU A 53 -1.26 1.39 8.01
CA LEU A 53 -1.27 0.00 7.58
C LEU A 53 -2.68 -0.59 7.74
N ASP A 54 -3.25 -1.11 6.64
CA ASP A 54 -4.55 -1.78 6.61
C ASP A 54 -4.42 -3.28 6.83
N ARG A 55 -3.50 -3.93 6.09
CA ARG A 55 -3.28 -5.38 6.16
C ARG A 55 -1.91 -5.79 5.61
N VAL A 56 -1.46 -6.98 5.99
CA VAL A 56 -0.26 -7.64 5.46
C VAL A 56 -0.66 -8.94 4.81
N ILE A 57 -0.22 -9.17 3.57
CA ILE A 57 -0.43 -10.39 2.82
C ILE A 57 0.90 -11.14 2.77
N SER A 58 1.00 -12.27 3.46
CA SER A 58 2.16 -13.15 3.43
C SER A 58 2.10 -14.05 2.20
N GLU A 59 3.22 -14.25 1.51
CA GLU A 59 3.28 -15.17 0.36
C GLU A 59 2.96 -16.63 0.76
N GLU A 60 3.20 -17.01 2.01
CA GLU A 60 2.83 -18.34 2.53
C GLU A 60 1.30 -18.55 2.64
N ASP A 61 0.52 -17.47 2.70
CA ASP A 61 -0.94 -17.52 2.89
C ASP A 61 -1.73 -17.58 1.57
N ASN A 62 -1.05 -17.59 0.41
CA ASN A 62 -1.69 -17.51 -0.91
C ASN A 62 -1.68 -18.84 -1.70
N TYR A 63 -1.87 -19.96 -1.00
CA TYR A 63 -2.47 -21.16 -1.59
C TYR A 63 -3.96 -21.20 -1.22
N TYR A 64 -4.75 -20.30 -1.80
CA TYR A 64 -6.21 -20.42 -1.77
C TYR A 64 -6.78 -20.04 -3.13
N GLU A 65 -6.92 -21.09 -3.94
CA GLU A 65 -7.99 -21.33 -4.91
C GLU A 65 -8.74 -20.10 -5.41
N CYS A 66 -8.31 -19.55 -6.54
CA CYS A 66 -9.24 -18.91 -7.48
C CYS A 66 -10.10 -20.00 -8.16
N GLU A 67 -10.91 -20.71 -7.40
CA GLU A 67 -12.08 -21.40 -7.96
C GLU A 67 -13.25 -20.42 -7.96
N GLY A 68 -13.39 -19.66 -9.05
CA GLY A 68 -14.55 -18.79 -9.20
C GLY A 68 -14.37 -17.64 -10.16
N CYS A 69 -14.11 -17.92 -11.43
CA CYS A 69 -14.66 -17.06 -12.47
C CYS A 69 -14.98 -17.86 -13.73
N THR A 70 -16.27 -18.16 -13.87
CA THR A 70 -17.04 -18.77 -14.98
C THR A 70 -17.09 -20.29 -15.03
#